data_AF-A0A939PM77-F1
#
_entry.id   AF-A0A939PM77-F1
#
_cell.length_a   1.000
_cell.length_b   1.000
_cell.length_c   1.000
_cell.angle_alpha   90.00
_cell.angle_beta   90.00
_cell.angle_gamma   90.00
#
_symmetry.space_group_name_H-M   'P 1'
#
loop_
_entity.id
_entity.type
_entity.pdbx_description
1 polymer ?
#
loop_
_entity_poly.entity_id
_entity_poly.type
_entity_poly.pdbx_seq_one_letter_code
_entity_poly.pdbx_strand_id
1 'polypeptide(L)'
;MEQDRIAAALRKISAGFAELADAITADPAERPEDARYRAVISEWGDRGLTRSEASALFRKHGFSPQVAGGWARGDWLEVRDDGRRYLTDRSRTWLESTDD
;
A
#
# COMPACT_ATOMS: atom_id res chain seq x y z
N MET A 1 14.63 -24.67 19.14
CA MET A 1 14.68 -25.73 18.11
C MET A 1 13.29 -26.11 17.62
N GLU A 2 12.40 -26.67 18.46
CA GLU A 2 11.04 -27.07 18.02
C GLU A 2 10.07 -25.89 17.87
N GLN A 3 10.08 -24.97 18.83
CA GLN A 3 9.32 -23.71 18.74
C GLN A 3 9.69 -22.88 17.51
N ASP A 4 10.96 -22.88 17.10
CA ASP A 4 11.43 -22.17 15.90
C ASP A 4 10.87 -22.79 14.60
N ARG A 5 10.74 -24.12 14.55
CA ARG A 5 10.11 -24.81 13.41
C ARG A 5 8.62 -24.51 13.34
N ILE A 6 7.94 -24.50 14.50
CA ILE A 6 6.52 -24.14 14.59
C ILE A 6 6.33 -22.68 14.13
N ALA A 7 7.17 -21.75 14.59
CA ALA A 7 7.13 -20.36 14.16
C ALA A 7 7.38 -20.21 12.64
N ALA A 8 8.33 -20.96 12.08
CA ALA A 8 8.57 -20.97 10.63
C ALA A 8 7.39 -21.52 9.84
N ALA A 9 6.76 -22.60 10.32
CA ALA A 9 5.58 -23.19 9.69
C ALA A 9 4.38 -22.23 9.72
N LEU A 10 4.15 -21.56 10.85
CA LEU A 10 3.11 -20.54 10.97
C LEU A 10 3.31 -19.38 9.99
N ARG A 11 4.56 -18.87 9.86
CA ARG A 11 4.87 -17.82 8.87
C ARG A 11 4.58 -18.28 7.45
N LYS A 12 4.90 -19.53 7.11
CA LYS A 12 4.62 -20.09 5.78
C LYS A 12 3.12 -20.22 5.50
N ILE A 13 2.34 -20.64 6.50
CA ILE A 13 0.88 -20.70 6.40
C ILE A 13 0.29 -19.30 6.21
N SER A 14 0.75 -18.32 7.00
CA SER A 14 0.32 -16.92 6.86
C SER A 14 0.66 -16.35 5.48
N ALA A 15 1.83 -16.67 4.92
CA ALA A 15 2.19 -16.28 3.56
C ALA A 15 1.24 -16.88 2.51
N GLY A 16 0.89 -18.16 2.63
CA GLY A 16 -0.06 -18.81 1.73
C GLY A 16 -1.47 -18.20 1.81
N PHE A 17 -1.93 -17.80 3.00
CA PHE A 17 -3.20 -17.08 3.13
C PHE A 17 -3.17 -15.69 2.48
N ALA A 18 -2.04 -14.98 2.55
CA ALA A 18 -1.87 -13.71 1.85
C ALA A 18 -1.92 -13.90 0.32
N GLU A 19 -1.22 -14.90 -0.22
CA GLU A 19 -1.25 -15.22 -1.65
C GLU A 19 -2.66 -15.57 -2.14
N LEU A 20 -3.45 -16.31 -1.34
CA LEU A 20 -4.84 -16.63 -1.66
C LEU A 20 -5.73 -15.39 -1.62
N ALA A 21 -5.55 -14.51 -0.63
CA ALA A 21 -6.31 -13.26 -0.55
C ALA A 21 -6.03 -12.35 -1.75
N ASP A 22 -4.77 -12.26 -2.17
CA ASP A 22 -4.36 -11.51 -3.36
C ASP A 22 -5.01 -12.11 -4.62
N ALA A 23 -5.03 -13.44 -4.76
CA ALA A 23 -5.62 -14.10 -5.92
C ALA A 23 -7.14 -13.90 -6.05
N ILE A 24 -7.85 -13.78 -4.93
CA ILE A 24 -9.31 -13.57 -4.91
C ILE A 24 -9.67 -12.09 -5.12
N THR A 25 -8.79 -11.18 -4.71
CA THR A 25 -9.01 -9.72 -4.82
C THR A 25 -8.56 -9.16 -6.16
N ALA A 26 -7.71 -9.89 -6.90
CA ALA A 26 -7.20 -9.44 -8.19
C ALA A 26 -8.32 -9.35 -9.25
N ASP A 27 -8.59 -8.13 -9.72
CA ASP A 27 -9.30 -7.92 -10.98
C ASP A 27 -8.39 -8.34 -12.14
N PRO A 28 -8.79 -9.30 -13.00
CA PRO A 28 -8.00 -9.74 -14.14
C PRO A 28 -7.71 -8.62 -15.18
N ALA A 29 -8.44 -7.50 -15.15
CA ALA A 29 -8.17 -6.32 -15.96
C ALA A 29 -7.20 -5.32 -15.31
N GLU A 30 -6.97 -5.41 -14.00
CA GLU A 30 -6.10 -4.51 -13.26
C GLU A 30 -4.65 -4.99 -13.32
N ARG A 31 -3.71 -4.10 -13.69
CA ARG A 31 -2.29 -4.46 -13.65
C ARG A 31 -1.91 -4.72 -12.18
N PRO A 32 -1.12 -5.76 -11.88
CA PRO A 32 -0.73 -6.08 -10.49
C PRO A 32 -0.04 -4.94 -9.74
N GLU A 33 0.57 -4.00 -10.47
CA GLU A 33 1.17 -2.80 -9.90
C GLU A 33 0.11 -1.76 -9.47
N ASP A 34 -0.95 -1.59 -10.26
CA ASP A 34 -2.05 -0.66 -10.00
C ASP A 34 -2.85 -1.11 -8.75
N ALA A 35 -3.12 -2.41 -8.61
CA ALA A 35 -3.77 -2.98 -7.42
C ALA A 35 -2.98 -2.71 -6.12
N ARG A 36 -1.65 -2.80 -6.17
CA ARG A 36 -0.80 -2.51 -5.01
C ARG A 36 -0.80 -1.02 -4.66
N TYR A 37 -0.82 -0.14 -5.66
CA TYR A 37 -0.96 1.30 -5.41
C TYR A 37 -2.32 1.65 -4.82
N ARG A 38 -3.41 0.96 -5.21
CA ARG A 38 -4.71 1.11 -4.55
C ARG A 38 -4.70 0.70 -3.10
N ALA A 39 -4.10 -0.45 -2.79
CA ALA A 39 -3.97 -0.90 -1.41
C ALA A 39 -3.23 0.13 -0.54
N VAL A 40 -2.21 0.79 -1.10
CA VAL A 40 -1.53 1.92 -0.44
C VAL A 40 -2.47 3.12 -0.23
N ILE A 41 -3.20 3.57 -1.26
CA ILE A 41 -4.08 4.75 -1.17
C ILE A 41 -5.25 4.49 -0.20
N SER A 42 -5.87 3.31 -0.27
CA SER A 42 -6.97 2.91 0.59
C SER A 42 -6.54 2.87 2.07
N GLU A 43 -5.35 2.32 2.37
CA GLU A 43 -4.84 2.27 3.74
C GLU A 43 -4.29 3.62 4.24
N TRP A 44 -4.00 4.59 3.35
CA TRP A 44 -3.43 5.89 3.73
C TRP A 44 -4.36 6.69 4.67
N GLY A 45 -5.66 6.67 4.37
CA GLY A 45 -6.69 7.44 5.07
C GLY A 45 -6.49 8.96 5.04
N ASP A 46 -7.31 9.69 5.82
CA ASP A 46 -7.39 11.16 5.72
C ASP A 46 -6.51 11.94 6.71
N ARG A 47 -5.95 11.26 7.72
CA ARG A 47 -5.20 11.92 8.81
C ARG A 47 -3.85 12.52 8.40
N GLY A 48 -3.37 12.20 7.20
CA GLY A 48 -2.03 12.53 6.74
C GLY A 48 -0.93 11.74 7.45
N LEU A 49 0.08 11.32 6.69
CA LEU A 49 1.17 10.49 7.20
C LEU A 49 2.47 11.27 7.32
N THR A 50 3.20 11.02 8.40
CA THR A 50 4.60 11.44 8.51
C THR A 50 5.46 10.72 7.46
N ARG A 51 6.69 11.20 7.24
CA ARG A 51 7.64 10.56 6.31
C ARG A 51 7.90 9.09 6.66
N SER A 52 8.04 8.78 7.95
CA SER A 52 8.30 7.42 8.44
C SER A 52 7.09 6.52 8.24
N GLU A 53 5.88 7.00 8.57
CA GLU A 53 4.63 6.27 8.34
C GLU A 53 4.41 5.98 6.85
N ALA A 54 4.55 6.98 5.98
CA ALA A 54 4.44 6.78 4.53
C ALA A 54 5.48 5.76 4.03
N SER A 55 6.73 5.87 4.48
CA SER A 55 7.79 4.92 4.10
C SER A 55 7.53 3.50 4.60
N ALA A 56 6.87 3.35 5.77
CA ALA A 56 6.49 2.07 6.32
C ALA A 56 5.30 1.47 5.55
N LEU A 57 4.33 2.30 5.18
CA LEU A 57 3.18 1.91 4.37
C LEU A 57 3.61 1.40 2.98
N PHE A 58 4.48 2.14 2.28
CA PHE A 58 5.03 1.67 1.01
C PHE A 58 5.75 0.32 1.15
N ARG A 59 6.57 0.15 2.18
CA ARG A 59 7.26 -1.13 2.43
C ARG A 59 6.29 -2.27 2.73
N LYS A 60 5.20 -2.00 3.47
CA LYS A 60 4.15 -2.99 3.75
C LYS A 60 3.54 -3.54 2.47
N HIS A 61 3.37 -2.69 1.46
CA HIS A 61 2.81 -3.04 0.15
C HIS A 61 3.86 -3.42 -0.91
N GLY A 62 5.10 -3.68 -0.48
CA GLY A 62 6.16 -4.20 -1.36
C GLY A 62 6.87 -3.14 -2.23
N PHE A 63 6.68 -1.85 -1.96
CA PHE A 63 7.35 -0.78 -2.69
C PHE A 63 8.68 -0.35 -2.06
N SER A 64 9.61 0.07 -2.93
CA SER A 64 10.82 0.79 -2.51
C SER A 64 10.45 2.18 -1.96
N PRO A 65 11.06 2.65 -0.85
CA PRO A 65 10.85 4.01 -0.34
C PRO A 65 11.13 5.14 -1.35
N GLN A 66 11.90 4.86 -2.42
CA GLN A 66 12.18 5.83 -3.48
C GLN A 66 10.94 6.18 -4.32
N VAL A 67 9.91 5.30 -4.32
CA VAL A 67 8.64 5.50 -5.03
C VAL A 67 7.86 6.68 -4.46
N ALA A 68 7.96 6.94 -3.15
CA ALA A 68 7.30 8.07 -2.49
C ALA A 68 7.72 9.45 -3.06
N GLY A 69 8.96 9.57 -3.55
CA GLY A 69 9.43 10.79 -4.21
C GLY A 69 8.92 10.96 -5.64
N GLY A 70 8.51 9.87 -6.30
CA GLY A 70 7.79 9.91 -7.58
C GLY A 70 6.35 10.38 -7.39
N TRP A 71 5.71 9.96 -6.30
CA TRP A 71 4.33 10.33 -5.98
C TRP A 71 4.13 11.82 -5.73
N ALA A 72 5.06 12.46 -4.99
CA ALA A 72 5.02 13.90 -4.80
C ALA A 72 5.21 14.69 -6.11
N ARG A 73 6.06 14.19 -7.02
CA ARG A 73 6.26 14.82 -8.34
C ARG A 73 5.09 14.59 -9.31
N GLY A 74 4.38 13.47 -9.14
CA GLY A 74 3.23 13.09 -9.96
C GLY A 74 1.89 13.59 -9.44
N ASP A 75 1.88 14.49 -8.46
CA ASP A 75 0.67 15.05 -7.86
C ASP A 75 -0.26 14.01 -7.20
N TRP A 76 0.33 12.94 -6.65
CA TRP A 76 -0.39 11.92 -5.87
C TRP A 76 -0.38 12.23 -4.37
N LEU A 77 0.58 13.04 -3.93
CA LEU A 77 0.75 13.45 -2.54
C LEU A 77 1.12 14.91 -2.45
N GLU A 78 0.56 15.58 -1.47
CA GLU A 78 0.95 16.93 -1.07
C GLU A 78 1.51 16.93 0.36
N VAL A 79 2.46 17.81 0.63
CA VAL A 79 2.94 18.09 1.99
C VAL A 79 2.30 19.38 2.46
N ARG A 80 1.55 19.33 3.56
CA ARG A 80 0.90 20.50 4.15
C ARG A 80 1.77 21.14 5.24
N ASP A 81 1.32 22.27 5.76
CA ASP A 81 2.05 23.10 6.74
C ASP A 81 2.39 22.37 8.05
N ASP A 82 1.68 21.29 8.37
CA ASP A 82 1.94 20.44 9.52
C ASP A 82 3.05 19.39 9.27
N GLY A 83 3.65 19.39 8.08
CA GLY A 83 4.71 18.47 7.67
C GLY A 83 4.23 17.06 7.34
N ARG A 84 2.92 16.81 7.32
CA ARG A 84 2.32 15.53 6.94
C ARG A 84 2.06 15.46 5.43
N ARG A 85 2.00 14.23 4.93
CA ARG A 85 1.70 13.88 3.54
C ARG A 85 0.25 13.44 3.41
N TYR A 86 -0.49 14.17 2.61
CA TYR A 86 -1.89 13.90 2.32
C TYR A 86 -2.03 13.41 0.89
N LEU A 87 -2.99 12.51 0.67
CA LEU A 87 -3.46 12.20 -0.66
C LEU A 87 -4.11 13.45 -1.26
N THR A 88 -3.76 13.73 -2.52
CA THR A 88 -4.43 14.75 -3.33
C THR A 88 -5.81 14.27 -3.76
N ASP A 89 -6.64 15.18 -4.25
CA ASP A 89 -7.96 14.81 -4.78
C ASP A 89 -7.84 13.88 -5.98
N ARG A 90 -6.80 14.03 -6.80
CA ARG A 90 -6.45 13.09 -7.87
C ARG A 90 -6.35 11.65 -7.36
N SER A 91 -5.63 11.44 -6.27
CA SER A 91 -5.45 10.12 -5.66
C SER A 91 -6.76 9.53 -5.15
N ARG A 92 -7.63 10.36 -4.57
CA ARG A 92 -8.96 9.94 -4.09
C ARG A 92 -9.88 9.59 -5.25
N THR A 93 -9.98 10.45 -6.25
CA THR A 93 -10.82 10.21 -7.44
C THR A 93 -10.36 8.97 -8.20
N TRP A 94 -9.05 8.72 -8.28
CA TRP A 94 -8.55 7.49 -8.91
C TRP A 94 -8.99 6.23 -8.16
N LEU A 95 -9.04 6.27 -6.83
CA LEU A 95 -9.55 5.17 -6.01
C LEU A 95 -11.05 4.95 -6.25
N GLU A 96 -11.84 6.03 -6.31
CA GLU A 96 -13.30 5.99 -6.50
C GLU A 96 -13.70 5.60 -7.93
N SER A 97 -12.90 5.94 -8.94
CA SER A 97 -13.21 5.75 -10.37
C SER A 97 -13.25 4.30 -10.87
N THR A 98 -13.11 3.32 -9.98
CA THR A 98 -13.11 1.89 -10.35
C THR A 98 -13.85 1.01 -9.36
N ASP A 99 -14.56 1.62 -8.41
CA ASP A 99 -15.59 0.92 -7.62
C ASP A 99 -16.96 0.86 -8.36
N ASP A 100 -16.99 1.17 -9.67
CA ASP A 100 -18.17 1.20 -10.56
C ASP A 100 -18.04 0.20 -11.73
#